data_AF-A0A939Q427-F1
#
_entry.id   AF-A0A939Q427-F1
#
_cell.length_a   1.000
_cell.length_b   1.000
_cell.length_c   1.000
_cell.angle_alpha   90.00
_cell.angle_beta   90.00
_cell.angle_gamma   90.00
#
_symmetry.space_group_name_H-M   'P 1'
#
loop_
_entity.id
_entity.type
_entity.pdbx_description
1 polymer ?
#
loop_
_entity_poly.entity_id
_entity_poly.type
_entity_poly.pdbx_seq_one_letter_code
_entity_poly.pdbx_strand_id
1 'polypeptide(L)' 'MARVTEKELGCIEELLRLESALYEKFHHYAAHAAEDATRKLCQQLGDRSREHLNALLACLEQPDARIH' A
#
# COMPACT_ATOMS: atom_id res chain seq x y z
N MET A 1 12.45 8.27 -20.56
CA MET A 1 11.78 8.10 -19.26
C MET A 1 12.57 7.06 -18.48
N ALA A 2 12.75 7.26 -17.16
CA ALA A 2 13.74 6.51 -16.38
C ALA A 2 13.26 5.08 -16.08
N ARG A 3 14.14 4.10 -16.28
CA ARG A 3 13.93 2.69 -15.92
C ARG A 3 14.19 2.53 -14.42
N VAL A 4 13.39 1.71 -13.75
CA VAL A 4 13.50 1.46 -12.30
C VAL A 4 14.79 0.70 -12.02
N THR A 5 15.63 1.24 -11.13
CA THR A 5 16.86 0.58 -10.65
C THR A 5 16.53 -0.54 -9.67
N GLU A 6 17.45 -1.50 -9.48
CA GLU A 6 17.28 -2.58 -8.49
C GLU A 6 17.00 -2.05 -7.07
N LYS A 7 17.63 -0.91 -6.71
CA LYS A 7 17.37 -0.25 -5.43
C LYS A 7 15.95 0.31 -5.33
N GLU A 8 15.46 0.95 -6.38
CA GLU A 8 14.10 1.48 -6.42
C GLU A 8 13.07 0.35 -6.40
N LEU A 9 13.36 -0.77 -7.08
CA LEU A 9 12.52 -1.97 -7.02
C LEU A 9 12.44 -2.50 -5.58
N GLY A 10 13.58 -2.64 -4.89
CA GLY A 10 13.61 -3.06 -3.49
C GLY A 10 12.79 -2.13 -2.58
N CYS A 11 12.90 -0.81 -2.79
CA CYS A 11 12.06 0.16 -2.06
C CYS A 11 10.56 0.00 -2.35
N ILE A 12 10.18 -0.27 -3.61
CA ILE A 12 8.78 -0.50 -3.99
C ILE A 12 8.25 -1.79 -3.33
N GLU A 13 9.04 -2.87 -3.30
CA GLU A 13 8.66 -4.11 -2.60
C GLU A 13 8.47 -3.91 -1.10
N GLU A 14 9.34 -3.13 -0.45
CA GLU A 14 9.20 -2.77 0.96
C GLU A 14 7.93 -1.95 1.21
N LEU A 15 7.64 -0.98 0.35
CA LEU A 15 6.41 -0.17 0.43
C LEU A 15 5.16 -1.02 0.23
N LEU A 16 5.18 -1.98 -0.70
CA LEU A 16 4.07 -2.93 -0.90
C LEU A 16 3.80 -3.75 0.36
N ARG A 17 4.85 -4.28 1.00
CA ARG A 17 4.70 -5.03 2.26
C ARG A 17 4.14 -4.15 3.37
N LEU A 18 4.63 -2.91 3.47
CA LEU A 18 4.18 -1.96 4.48
C LEU A 18 2.69 -1.63 4.31
N GLU A 19 2.26 -1.29 3.09
CA GLU A 19 0.87 -0.91 2.83
C GLU A 19 -0.10 -2.09 3.04
N SER A 20 0.32 -3.31 2.71
CA SER A 20 -0.45 -4.53 3.04
C SER A 20 -0.63 -4.70 4.55
N ALA A 21 0.44 -4.52 5.33
CA ALA A 21 0.38 -4.62 6.78
C ALA A 21 -0.47 -3.51 7.42
N LEU A 22 -0.41 -2.28 6.87
CA LEU A 22 -1.24 -1.16 7.31
C LEU A 22 -2.72 -1.42 7.04
N TYR A 23 -3.06 -1.92 5.84
CA TYR A 23 -4.42 -2.31 5.49
C TYR A 23 -4.99 -3.32 6.50
N GLU A 24 -4.28 -4.41 6.76
CA GLU A 24 -4.69 -5.45 7.71
C GLU A 24 -4.86 -4.89 9.12
N LYS A 25 -3.91 -4.06 9.57
CA LYS A 25 -3.94 -3.42 10.89
C LYS A 25 -5.15 -2.51 11.06
N PHE A 26 -5.43 -1.64 10.09
CA PHE A 26 -6.55 -0.73 10.17
C PHE A 26 -7.89 -1.46 10.04
N HIS A 27 -7.96 -2.51 9.22
CA HIS A 27 -9.15 -3.36 9.16
C HIS A 27 -9.41 -4.09 10.48
N HIS A 28 -8.35 -4.61 11.12
CA HIS A 28 -8.44 -5.21 12.45
C HIS A 28 -8.92 -4.19 13.50
N TYR A 29 -8.40 -2.96 13.50
CA TYR A 29 -8.83 -1.92 14.42
C TYR A 29 -10.27 -1.49 14.18
N ALA A 30 -10.71 -1.36 12.93
CA ALA A 30 -12.10 -1.07 12.60
C ALA A 30 -13.05 -2.14 13.16
N ALA A 31 -12.66 -3.41 13.10
CA ALA A 31 -13.46 -4.53 13.60
C ALA A 31 -13.62 -4.54 15.13
N HIS A 32 -12.64 -3.99 15.87
CA HIS A 32 -12.62 -4.00 17.33
C HIS A 32 -12.91 -2.63 17.97
N ALA A 33 -13.06 -1.57 17.15
CA ALA A 33 -13.37 -0.24 17.63
C ALA A 33 -14.81 -0.14 18.16
N ALA A 34 -14.93 0.23 19.44
CA ALA A 34 -16.22 0.50 20.08
C ALA A 34 -16.87 1.80 19.57
N GLU A 35 -16.06 2.81 19.27
CA GLU A 35 -16.52 4.12 18.80
C GLU A 35 -16.69 4.15 17.28
N ASP A 36 -17.85 4.64 16.81
CA ASP A 36 -18.16 4.74 15.38
C ASP A 36 -17.21 5.68 14.63
N ALA A 37 -16.75 6.77 15.28
CA ALA A 37 -15.79 7.69 14.68
C ALA A 37 -14.45 7.01 14.41
N THR A 38 -13.94 6.25 15.39
CA THR A 38 -12.70 5.47 15.26
C THR A 38 -12.84 4.37 14.21
N ARG A 39 -13.98 3.68 14.17
CA ARG A 39 -14.25 2.66 13.14
C ARG A 39 -14.18 3.25 11.73
N LYS A 40 -14.86 4.37 11.50
CA LYS A 40 -14.86 5.07 10.20
C LYS A 40 -13.48 5.56 9.81
N LEU A 41 -12.73 6.12 10.76
CA LEU A 41 -11.36 6.55 10.51
C LEU A 41 -10.46 5.37 10.12
N CYS A 42 -10.54 4.26 10.85
CA CYS A 42 -9.78 3.05 10.52
C CYS A 42 -10.16 2.49 9.14
N GLN A 43 -11.45 2.49 8.78
CA GLN A 43 -11.88 2.08 7.44
C GLN A 43 -11.28 2.98 6.35
N GLN A 44 -11.35 4.31 6.52
CA GLN A 44 -10.76 5.26 5.57
C GLN A 44 -9.24 5.07 5.41
N LEU A 45 -8.53 4.83 6.51
CA LEU A 45 -7.09 4.57 6.48
C LEU A 45 -6.76 3.24 5.78
N GLY A 46 -7.57 2.20 6.00
CA GLY A 46 -7.44 0.94 5.26
C GLY A 46 -7.66 1.13 3.76
N ASP A 47 -8.74 1.81 3.38
CA ASP A 47 -9.05 2.08 1.97
C ASP A 47 -7.92 2.87 1.29
N ARG A 48 -7.35 3.87 1.98
CA ARG A 48 -6.19 4.64 1.51
C ARG A 48 -4.95 3.75 1.28
N SER A 49 -4.64 2.85 2.21
CA SER A 49 -3.52 1.89 2.03
C SER A 49 -3.75 0.97 0.82
N ARG A 50 -5.01 0.61 0.54
CA ARG A 50 -5.36 -0.15 -0.68
C ARG A 50 -5.18 0.67 -1.96
N GLU A 51 -5.52 1.96 -1.94
CA GLU A 51 -5.25 2.87 -3.06
C GLU A 51 -3.73 2.97 -3.33
N HIS A 52 -2.92 3.09 -2.28
CA HIS A 52 -1.46 3.12 -2.41
C HIS A 52 -0.90 1.81 -2.97
N LEU A 53 -1.39 0.65 -2.51
CA LEU A 53 -1.02 -0.66 -3.08
C LEU A 53 -1.26 -0.71 -4.59
N ASN A 54 -2.44 -0.30 -5.03
CA ASN A 54 -2.78 -0.29 -6.46
C ASN A 54 -1.85 0.65 -7.26
N ALA A 55 -1.50 1.81 -6.69
CA ALA A 55 -0.57 2.74 -7.33
C ALA A 55 0.85 2.16 -7.44
N LEU A 56 1.34 1.50 -6.38
CA LEU A 56 2.66 0.84 -6.38
C LEU A 56 2.72 -0.32 -7.37
N LEU A 57 1.66 -1.15 -7.45
CA LEU A 57 1.55 -2.21 -8.44
C LEU A 57 1.53 -1.66 -9.87
N ALA A 58 0.78 -0.58 -10.11
CA ALA A 58 0.76 0.07 -11.41
C ALA A 58 2.14 0.60 -11.84
N CYS A 59 2.98 1.04 -10.89
CA CYS A 59 4.37 1.42 -11.18
C CYS A 59 5.22 0.23 -11.64
N LEU A 60 4.97 -0.97 -11.11
CA LEU A 60 5.69 -2.19 -11.48
C LEU A 60 5.23 -2.79 -12.81
N GLU A 61 3.94 -2.65 -13.13
CA GLU A 61 3.36 -3.16 -14.38
C GLU A 61 3.70 -2.29 -15.61
N GLN A 62 4.38 -1.15 -15.42
CA GLN A 62 4.80 -0.33 -16.55
C GLN A 62 5.87 -1.06 -17.38
N PRO A 63 5.71 -1.18 -18.72
CA PRO A 63 6.56 -2.01 -19.58
C PRO A 63 8.05 -1.64 -19.61
N ASP A 64 8.43 -0.44 -19.13
CA ASP A 64 9.81 0.02 -18.99
C ASP A 64 10.46 -0.28 -17.61
N ALA A 65 9.74 -0.92 -16.68
CA ALA A 65 10.25 -1.32 -15.35
C ALA A 65 11.13 -2.59 -15.38
N ARG A 66 11.66 -2.98 -16.55
CA ARG A 66 12.54 -4.14 -16.69
C ARG A 66 13.97 -3.78 -16.23
N ILE A 67 14.38 -4.45 -15.16
CA ILE A 67 15.63 -4.33 -14.41
C ILE A 67 16.86 -4.48 -15.33
N HIS A 68 17.91 -3.69 -15.08
CA HIS A 68 19.27 -3.85 -15.63
C HIS A 68 20.17 -4.57 -14.63
#